data_AF-A0A6I6W2K5-F1
#
_entry.id   AF-A0A6I6W2K5-F1
#
_cell.length_a   1.000
_cell.length_b   1.000
_cell.length_c   1.000
_cell.angle_alpha   90.00
_cell.angle_beta   90.00
_cell.angle_gamma   90.00
#
_symmetry.space_group_name_H-M   'P 1'
#
loop_
_entity.id
_entity.type
_entity.pdbx_description
1 polymer ?
#
loop_
_entity_poly.entity_id
_entity_poly.type
_entity_poly.pdbx_seq_one_letter_code
_entity_poly.pdbx_strand_id
1 'polypeptide(L)'
;MEHLPSGARKILRDGLRAFDKSLWDLISYSRDSDVLKYDPGFLTTNEGLHLRARKYLDELKDTLSKNHVSHPYFEKAFECGLHNVNKIKVGQSRSHLRWHLNNARCELINEMTKDRTNVRIEIAYLHPHM
;
A
#
# COMPACT_ATOMS: atom_id res chain seq x y z
N MET A 1 -6.22 2.83 24.27
CA MET A 1 -6.75 2.52 22.92
C MET A 1 -7.87 1.54 23.10
N GLU A 2 -9.03 1.82 22.51
CA GLU A 2 -10.21 0.95 22.61
C GLU A 2 -9.97 -0.34 21.81
N HIS A 3 -10.37 -1.48 22.34
CA HIS A 3 -10.26 -2.74 21.65
C HIS A 3 -11.36 -2.87 20.61
N LEU A 4 -10.98 -2.94 19.33
CA LEU A 4 -11.92 -3.25 18.26
C LEU A 4 -12.52 -4.67 18.47
N PRO A 5 -13.79 -4.90 18.11
CA PRO A 5 -14.37 -6.24 18.10
C PRO A 5 -13.54 -7.23 17.27
N SER A 6 -13.56 -8.52 17.62
CA SER A 6 -12.74 -9.54 16.96
C SER A 6 -12.92 -9.58 15.43
N GLY A 7 -14.17 -9.44 14.96
CA GLY A 7 -14.50 -9.35 13.54
C GLY A 7 -13.88 -8.12 12.86
N ALA A 8 -13.98 -6.94 13.49
CA ALA A 8 -13.39 -5.71 12.97
C ALA A 8 -11.84 -5.80 12.91
N ARG A 9 -11.20 -6.39 13.93
CA ARG A 9 -9.75 -6.66 13.89
C ARG A 9 -9.34 -7.62 12.78
N LYS A 10 -10.15 -8.63 12.48
CA LYS A 10 -9.90 -9.54 11.36
C LYS A 10 -9.97 -8.78 10.02
N ILE A 11 -11.03 -8.02 9.80
CA ILE A 11 -11.22 -7.24 8.56
C ILE A 11 -10.08 -6.23 8.39
N LEU A 12 -9.71 -5.52 9.46
CA LEU A 12 -8.58 -4.59 9.44
C LEU A 12 -7.27 -5.27 9.03
N ARG A 13 -6.93 -6.39 9.68
CA ARG A 13 -5.70 -7.13 9.38
C ARG A 13 -5.69 -7.71 7.97
N ASP A 14 -6.81 -8.27 7.53
CA ASP A 14 -6.94 -8.87 6.20
C ASP A 14 -6.83 -7.77 5.11
N GLY A 15 -7.45 -6.61 5.32
CA GLY A 15 -7.31 -5.44 4.44
C GLY A 15 -5.87 -4.93 4.37
N LEU A 16 -5.20 -4.78 5.51
CA LEU A 16 -3.80 -4.33 5.56
C LEU A 16 -2.85 -5.34 4.87
N ARG A 17 -3.08 -6.64 5.03
CA ARG A 17 -2.31 -7.70 4.36
C ARG A 17 -2.53 -7.70 2.85
N ALA A 18 -3.77 -7.53 2.40
CA ALA A 18 -4.09 -7.42 0.99
C ALA A 18 -3.40 -6.21 0.37
N PHE A 19 -3.50 -5.04 1.01
CA PHE A 19 -2.80 -3.82 0.60
C PHE A 19 -1.27 -4.02 0.52
N ASP A 20 -0.65 -4.55 1.57
CA ASP A 20 0.80 -4.79 1.64
C ASP A 20 1.26 -5.69 0.47
N LYS A 21 0.54 -6.79 0.25
CA LYS A 21 0.83 -7.72 -0.86
C LYS A 21 0.67 -7.03 -2.21
N SER A 22 -0.43 -6.32 -2.44
CA SER A 22 -0.70 -5.66 -3.72
C SER A 22 0.34 -4.59 -4.07
N LEU A 23 0.79 -3.81 -3.08
CA LEU A 23 1.88 -2.84 -3.28
C LEU A 23 3.22 -3.55 -3.50
N TRP A 24 3.49 -4.62 -2.77
CA TRP A 24 4.72 -5.40 -2.95
C TRP A 24 4.84 -6.01 -4.34
N ASP A 25 3.75 -6.60 -4.85
CA ASP A 25 3.68 -7.14 -6.20
C ASP A 25 3.92 -6.03 -7.24
N LEU A 26 3.34 -4.84 -7.03
CA LEU A 26 3.53 -3.67 -7.89
C LEU A 26 4.97 -3.17 -7.90
N ILE A 27 5.61 -3.08 -6.72
CA ILE A 27 7.03 -2.72 -6.57
C ILE A 27 7.90 -3.72 -7.31
N SER A 28 7.63 -5.02 -7.14
CA SER A 28 8.37 -6.11 -7.78
C SER A 28 8.23 -6.07 -9.30
N TYR A 29 7.03 -5.78 -9.81
CA TYR A 29 6.74 -5.62 -11.23
C TYR A 29 7.46 -4.39 -11.82
N SER A 30 7.58 -3.30 -11.07
CA SER A 30 8.22 -2.05 -11.51
C SER A 30 9.76 -2.09 -11.52
N ARG A 31 10.37 -3.28 -11.42
CA ARG A 31 11.81 -3.45 -11.58
C ARG A 31 12.22 -3.12 -13.02
N ASP A 32 13.42 -2.55 -13.15
CA ASP A 32 14.04 -2.35 -14.46
C ASP A 32 14.26 -3.73 -15.06
N SER A 33 13.46 -4.09 -16.05
CA SER A 33 13.75 -5.25 -16.87
C SER A 33 13.60 -4.82 -18.31
N ASP A 34 14.62 -5.12 -19.11
CA ASP A 34 14.57 -5.17 -20.57
C ASP A 34 13.47 -6.13 -21.09
N VAL A 35 12.79 -6.82 -20.17
CA VAL A 35 11.76 -7.85 -20.35
C VAL A 35 10.37 -7.37 -19.90
N LEU A 36 10.13 -6.06 -19.76
CA LEU A 36 8.75 -5.56 -19.68
C LEU A 36 8.11 -5.76 -21.06
N LYS A 37 7.66 -7.00 -21.32
CA LYS A 37 6.76 -7.32 -22.42
C LYS A 37 5.63 -6.31 -22.34
N TYR A 38 5.56 -5.47 -23.35
CA TYR A 38 4.55 -4.44 -23.52
C TYR A 38 3.18 -5.02 -23.14
N ASP A 39 2.65 -4.58 -22.00
CA ASP A 39 1.26 -4.80 -21.62
C ASP A 39 0.49 -3.56 -22.11
N PRO A 40 -0.36 -3.70 -23.15
CA PRO A 40 -1.17 -2.60 -23.66
C PRO A 40 -2.18 -2.06 -22.64
N GLY A 41 -2.40 -2.77 -21.52
CA GLY A 41 -3.35 -2.45 -20.46
C GLY A 41 -2.82 -1.53 -19.35
N PHE A 42 -1.92 -0.58 -19.65
CA PHE A 42 -1.42 0.48 -18.74
C PHE A 42 -0.35 0.12 -17.70
N LEU A 43 -0.03 -1.16 -17.44
CA LEU A 43 0.91 -1.50 -16.36
C LEU A 43 2.38 -1.14 -16.64
N THR A 44 2.72 -0.68 -17.84
CA THR A 44 4.10 -0.35 -18.21
C THR A 44 4.50 1.11 -18.03
N THR A 45 3.60 2.05 -17.70
CA THR A 45 3.98 3.47 -17.51
C THR A 45 4.04 3.85 -16.03
N ASN A 46 4.81 4.88 -15.68
CA ASN A 46 4.81 5.40 -14.31
C ASN A 46 3.43 5.90 -13.89
N GLU A 47 2.66 6.46 -14.84
CA GLU A 47 1.29 6.91 -14.61
C GLU A 47 0.35 5.74 -14.32
N GLY A 48 0.42 4.65 -15.09
CA GLY A 48 -0.39 3.46 -14.83
C GLY A 48 -0.07 2.83 -13.47
N LEU A 49 1.21 2.78 -13.10
CA LEU A 49 1.62 2.31 -11.76
C LEU A 49 1.17 3.26 -10.64
N HIS A 50 1.22 4.58 -10.83
CA HIS A 50 0.64 5.57 -9.91
C HIS A 50 -0.85 5.27 -9.70
N LEU A 51 -1.62 5.19 -10.79
CA LEU A 51 -3.08 4.99 -10.73
C LEU A 51 -3.41 3.66 -10.05
N ARG A 52 -2.61 2.62 -10.30
CA ARG A 52 -2.77 1.31 -9.66
C ARG A 52 -2.48 1.37 -8.16
N ALA A 53 -1.41 2.06 -7.74
CA ALA A 53 -1.09 2.25 -6.32
C ALA A 53 -2.17 3.04 -5.59
N ARG A 54 -2.71 4.10 -6.21
CA ARG A 54 -3.83 4.87 -5.67
C ARG A 54 -5.08 4.00 -5.51
N LYS A 55 -5.39 3.18 -6.51
CA LYS A 55 -6.51 2.24 -6.44
C LYS A 55 -6.41 1.28 -5.25
N TYR A 56 -5.20 0.79 -4.93
CA TYR A 56 -5.01 -0.08 -3.76
C TYR A 56 -5.25 0.63 -2.42
N LEU A 57 -4.92 1.92 -2.31
CA LEU A 57 -5.28 2.73 -1.13
C LEU A 57 -6.80 2.88 -1.03
N ASP A 58 -7.45 3.23 -2.13
CA ASP A 58 -8.90 3.41 -2.19
C ASP A 58 -9.64 2.10 -1.87
N GLU A 59 -9.18 0.96 -2.39
CA GLU A 59 -9.73 -0.37 -2.08
C GLU A 59 -9.62 -0.73 -0.59
N LEU A 60 -8.53 -0.34 0.08
CA LEU A 60 -8.38 -0.50 1.52
C LEU A 60 -9.40 0.38 2.27
N LYS A 61 -9.49 1.68 1.93
CA LYS A 61 -10.45 2.61 2.55
C LYS A 61 -11.90 2.17 2.35
N ASP A 62 -12.24 1.71 1.15
CA ASP A 62 -13.54 1.15 0.81
C ASP A 62 -13.84 -0.11 1.61
N THR A 63 -12.87 -1.02 1.74
CA THR A 63 -13.04 -2.27 2.50
C THR A 63 -13.37 -1.97 3.96
N LEU A 64 -12.65 -1.04 4.59
CA LEU A 64 -12.93 -0.66 5.97
C LEU A 64 -14.29 0.03 6.10
N SER A 65 -14.59 0.97 5.19
CA SER A 65 -15.86 1.73 5.20
C SER A 65 -17.08 0.83 5.00
N LYS A 66 -17.05 -0.07 4.02
CA LYS A 66 -18.14 -1.03 3.73
C LYS A 66 -18.42 -1.98 4.89
N ASN A 67 -17.42 -2.24 5.72
CA ASN A 67 -17.53 -3.12 6.88
C ASN A 67 -17.70 -2.35 8.20
N HIS A 68 -17.90 -1.02 8.15
CA HIS A 68 -18.03 -0.15 9.32
C HIS A 68 -16.85 -0.27 10.30
N VAL A 69 -15.64 -0.54 9.79
CA VAL A 69 -14.41 -0.61 10.58
C VAL A 69 -13.78 0.78 10.60
N SER A 70 -13.84 1.43 11.77
CA SER A 70 -13.12 2.67 12.04
C SER A 70 -11.90 2.39 12.90
N HIS A 71 -10.78 3.06 12.60
CA HIS A 71 -9.56 2.97 13.39
C HIS A 71 -8.93 4.35 13.54
N PRO A 72 -8.58 4.81 14.77
CA PRO A 72 -8.14 6.19 15.03
C PRO A 72 -6.92 6.63 14.22
N TYR A 73 -6.03 5.70 13.87
CA TYR A 73 -4.82 5.99 13.10
C TYR A 73 -5.01 5.87 11.58
N PHE A 74 -6.16 5.37 11.12
CA PHE A 74 -6.32 5.03 9.70
C PHE A 74 -6.25 6.25 8.79
N GLU A 75 -6.90 7.36 9.13
CA GLU A 75 -6.91 8.53 8.23
C GLU A 75 -5.48 9.07 8.03
N LYS A 76 -4.72 9.21 9.11
CA LYS A 76 -3.32 9.62 9.03
C LYS A 76 -2.45 8.62 8.27
N ALA A 77 -2.66 7.32 8.48
CA ALA A 77 -1.94 6.28 7.75
C ALA A 77 -2.23 6.33 6.25
N PHE A 78 -3.50 6.56 5.88
CA PHE A 78 -3.96 6.73 4.52
C PHE A 78 -3.33 7.97 3.87
N GLU A 79 -3.30 9.11 4.58
CA GLU A 79 -2.65 10.34 4.11
C GLU A 79 -1.15 10.15 3.84
N CYS A 80 -0.43 9.46 4.74
CA CYS A 80 0.99 9.15 4.54
C CYS A 80 1.23 8.28 3.29
N GLY A 81 0.38 7.28 3.07
CA GLY A 81 0.41 6.44 1.87
C GLY A 81 0.16 7.25 0.60
N LEU A 82 -0.93 8.02 0.60
CA LEU A 82 -1.35 8.85 -0.52
C LEU A 82 -0.32 9.92 -0.88
N HIS A 83 0.29 10.55 0.13
CA HIS A 83 1.34 11.55 -0.06
C HIS A 83 2.53 10.98 -0.86
N ASN A 84 2.94 9.75 -0.58
CA ASN A 84 4.03 9.10 -1.30
C ASN A 84 3.62 8.67 -2.71
N VAL A 85 2.41 8.16 -2.92
CA VAL A 85 1.89 7.84 -4.25
C VAL A 85 1.82 9.10 -5.13
N ASN A 86 1.38 10.23 -4.58
CA ASN A 86 1.28 11.50 -5.31
C ASN A 86 2.63 12.09 -5.74
N LYS A 87 3.76 11.61 -5.18
CA LYS A 87 5.09 11.99 -5.64
C LYS A 87 5.53 11.28 -6.92
N ILE A 88 4.80 10.25 -7.37
CA ILE A 88 5.12 9.51 -8.60
C ILE A 88 4.77 10.37 -9.81
N LYS A 89 5.81 10.71 -10.59
CA LYS A 89 5.70 11.53 -11.81
C LYS A 89 5.98 10.75 -13.09
N VAL A 90 5.40 11.22 -14.19
CA VAL A 90 5.77 10.76 -15.54
C VAL A 90 7.24 11.11 -15.81
N GLY A 91 7.99 10.18 -16.40
CA GLY A 91 9.40 10.41 -16.77
C GLY A 91 10.44 10.24 -15.65
N GLN A 92 10.03 10.04 -14.39
CA GLN A 92 11.00 9.71 -13.33
C GLN A 92 11.58 8.30 -13.51
N SER A 93 12.79 8.06 -13.02
CA SER A 93 13.41 6.72 -13.06
C SER A 93 12.55 5.68 -12.32
N ARG A 94 12.64 4.41 -12.72
CA ARG A 94 11.95 3.32 -12.02
C ARG A 94 12.44 3.15 -10.59
N SER A 95 13.71 3.43 -10.32
CA SER A 95 14.23 3.44 -8.95
C SER A 95 13.49 4.43 -8.06
N HIS A 96 13.24 5.66 -8.52
CA HIS A 96 12.45 6.65 -7.77
C HIS A 96 10.99 6.24 -7.63
N LEU A 97 10.38 5.66 -8.68
CA LEU A 97 9.04 5.12 -8.59
C LEU A 97 8.93 4.02 -7.52
N ARG A 98 9.85 3.05 -7.53
CA ARG A 98 9.90 1.97 -6.51
C ARG A 98 10.06 2.52 -5.11
N TRP A 99 10.92 3.52 -4.94
CA TRP A 99 11.11 4.19 -3.65
C TRP A 99 9.80 4.81 -3.14
N HIS A 100 9.07 5.55 -3.98
CA HIS A 100 7.78 6.13 -3.62
C HIS A 100 6.71 5.07 -3.31
N LEU A 101 6.62 4.01 -4.11
CA LEU A 101 5.69 2.89 -3.84
C LEU A 101 6.02 2.20 -2.51
N ASN A 102 7.30 1.94 -2.26
CA ASN A 102 7.72 1.30 -1.02
C ASN A 102 7.49 2.19 0.20
N ASN A 103 7.72 3.50 0.10
CA ASN A 103 7.41 4.42 1.19
C ASN A 103 5.91 4.56 1.43
N ALA A 104 5.08 4.57 0.38
CA ALA A 104 3.62 4.55 0.55
C ALA A 104 3.17 3.33 1.36
N ARG A 105 3.72 2.16 1.05
CA ARG A 105 3.49 0.90 1.77
C ARG A 105 3.99 0.98 3.22
N CYS A 106 5.25 1.31 3.43
CA CYS A 106 5.86 1.29 4.76
C CYS A 106 5.24 2.31 5.70
N GLU A 107 5.01 3.55 5.25
CA GLU A 107 4.47 4.61 6.10
C GLU A 107 3.04 4.31 6.56
N LEU A 108 2.18 3.79 5.66
CA LEU A 108 0.82 3.38 6.02
C LEU A 108 0.87 2.28 7.10
N ILE A 109 1.67 1.23 6.88
CA ILE A 109 1.77 0.11 7.82
C ILE A 109 2.40 0.54 9.16
N ASN A 110 3.42 1.39 9.12
CA ASN A 110 4.07 1.91 10.33
C ASN A 110 3.11 2.76 11.17
N GLU A 111 2.28 3.60 10.54
CA GLU A 111 1.30 4.38 11.29
C GLU A 111 0.22 3.49 11.91
N MET A 112 -0.24 2.45 11.19
CA MET A 112 -1.23 1.50 11.70
C MET A 112 -0.71 0.65 12.86
N THR A 113 0.55 0.22 12.80
CA THR A 113 1.17 -0.64 13.82
C THR A 113 1.55 0.08 15.12
N LYS A 114 1.35 1.41 15.19
CA LYS A 114 1.40 2.15 16.47
C LYS A 114 0.33 1.64 17.44
N ASP A 115 -0.80 1.15 16.93
CA ASP A 115 -1.79 0.42 17.71
C ASP A 115 -1.51 -1.10 17.68
N ARG A 116 -0.55 -1.54 18.50
CA ARG A 116 -0.21 -2.97 18.64
C ARG A 116 -1.35 -3.82 19.20
N THR A 117 -2.37 -3.19 19.78
CA THR A 117 -3.52 -3.87 20.39
C THR A 117 -4.50 -4.34 19.31
N ASN A 118 -4.76 -3.49 18.32
CA ASN A 118 -5.72 -3.78 17.25
C ASN A 118 -5.04 -4.26 15.96
N VAL A 119 -3.80 -3.84 15.71
CA VAL A 119 -3.04 -4.14 14.51
C VAL A 119 -1.83 -5.02 14.86
N ARG A 120 -2.00 -6.34 14.68
CA ARG A 120 -0.90 -7.30 14.72
C ARG A 120 -0.80 -8.00 13.37
N ILE A 121 0.11 -7.50 12.55
CA ILE A 121 0.44 -8.04 11.23
C ILE A 121 1.91 -8.42 11.21
N GLU A 122 2.17 -9.66 10.81
CA GLU A 122 3.52 -10.11 10.44
C GLU A 122 3.71 -9.74 8.98
N ILE A 123 4.61 -8.80 8.70
CA ILE A 123 4.97 -8.44 7.33
C ILE A 123 5.98 -9.51 6.88
N ALA A 124 5.51 -10.44 6.05
CA ALA A 124 6.31 -11.59 5.60
C ALA A 124 7.41 -11.23 4.59
N TYR A 125 7.50 -9.96 4.18
CA TYR A 125 8.42 -9.49 3.15
C TYR A 125 9.53 -8.66 3.81
N LEU A 126 10.58 -9.34 4.24
CA LEU A 126 11.87 -8.71 4.56
C LEU A 126 12.35 -7.95 3.32
N HIS A 127 12.64 -6.67 3.52
CA HIS A 127 13.35 -5.80 2.59
C HIS A 127 14.46 -6.58 1.85
N PRO A 128 14.37 -6.86 0.54
CA PRO A 128 15.58 -6.89 -0.24
C PRO A 128 16.08 -5.44 -0.18
N HIS A 129 17.27 -5.26 0.40
CA HIS A 129 18.01 -4.02 0.36
C HIS A 129 17.81 -3.38 -1.04
N MET A 130 17.10 -2.26 -1.09
CA MET A 130 16.97 -1.46 -2.30
C MET A 130 18.33 -0.88 -2.65
#